data_AF-A0A969IG27-F1
#
_entry.id   AF-A0A969IG27-F1
#
_cell.length_a   1.000
_cell.length_b   1.000
_cell.length_c   1.000
_cell.angle_alpha   90.00
_cell.angle_beta   90.00
_cell.angle_gamma   90.00
#
_symmetry.space_group_name_H-M   'P 1'
#
loop_
_entity.id
_entity.type
_entity.pdbx_description
1 polymer ?
#
loop_
_entity_poly.entity_id
_entity_poly.type
_entity_poly.pdbx_seq_one_letter_code
_entity_poly.pdbx_strand_id
1 'polypeptide(L)'
;MSNVFTMEAYTAIDGGTENIKGRTVRVIKVLPDDETSDVVLSTLYIDEEKLLVLKSKTTTRENGTYELEMEYGKYSSHGLPDKLKFTFNTKDYKLPKGVTFDYDPGAGKEAEDKMKNKKGTIEISYSNYSINKGIADEIFK
;
A
#
# COMPACT_ATOMS: atom_id res chain seq x y z
N MET A 1 17.42 11.72 -11.62
CA MET A 1 17.07 10.93 -10.42
C MET A 1 15.56 10.99 -10.26
N SER A 2 14.83 10.01 -10.79
CA SER A 2 13.39 9.87 -10.52
C SER A 2 13.22 9.12 -9.22
N ASN A 3 12.96 9.84 -8.15
CA ASN A 3 12.46 9.25 -6.91
C ASN A 3 10.96 8.93 -7.12
N VAL A 4 10.53 7.73 -6.73
CA VAL A 4 9.10 7.35 -6.66
C VAL A 4 8.31 8.25 -5.69
N PHE A 5 9.03 9.03 -4.87
CA PHE A 5 8.53 10.16 -4.11
C PHE A 5 9.25 11.44 -4.55
N THR A 6 8.99 11.95 -5.77
CA THR A 6 9.15 13.38 -5.99
C THR A 6 8.15 14.07 -5.06
N MET A 7 8.66 14.71 -4.00
CA MET A 7 7.90 15.56 -3.06
C MET A 7 7.39 16.83 -3.75
N GLU A 8 6.80 16.69 -4.92
CA GLU A 8 6.22 17.80 -5.65
C GLU A 8 4.70 17.57 -5.59
N ALA A 9 4.03 18.42 -4.81
CA ALA A 9 2.58 18.49 -4.62
C ALA A 9 1.94 17.49 -3.62
N TYR A 10 2.39 17.44 -2.36
CA TYR A 10 1.60 16.83 -1.27
C TYR A 10 1.65 17.67 0.02
N THR A 11 0.48 17.88 0.63
CA THR A 11 0.31 18.48 1.95
C THR A 11 0.22 17.39 3.02
N ALA A 12 1.09 17.45 4.02
CA ALA A 12 1.05 16.59 5.19
C ALA A 12 0.39 17.32 6.39
N ILE A 13 -0.61 16.68 6.98
CA ILE A 13 -1.35 17.14 8.14
C ILE A 13 -1.10 16.17 9.29
N ASP A 14 -0.61 16.72 10.39
CA ASP A 14 -0.43 15.96 11.61
C ASP A 14 -1.78 15.61 12.26
N GLY A 15 -2.03 14.31 12.40
CA GLY A 15 -3.23 13.74 12.99
C GLY A 15 -3.08 13.36 14.47
N GLY A 16 -1.93 13.65 15.09
CA GLY A 16 -1.62 13.28 16.47
C GLY A 16 -1.07 11.86 16.58
N THR A 17 -1.29 11.21 17.72
CA THR A 17 -0.75 9.88 18.01
C THR A 17 -1.84 8.84 18.23
N GLU A 18 -1.55 7.60 17.88
CA GLU A 18 -2.42 6.44 18.09
C GLU A 18 -1.60 5.27 18.64
N ASN A 19 -2.25 4.32 19.32
CA ASN A 19 -1.58 3.09 19.75
C ASN A 19 -1.97 1.93 18.83
N ILE A 20 -1.00 1.37 18.11
CA ILE A 20 -1.19 0.20 17.25
C ILE A 20 -0.35 -0.95 17.79
N LYS A 21 -1.02 -2.06 18.15
CA LYS A 21 -0.37 -3.30 18.61
C LYS A 21 0.62 -3.05 19.77
N GLY A 22 0.29 -2.12 20.67
CA GLY A 22 1.13 -1.76 21.83
C GLY A 22 2.24 -0.75 21.54
N ARG A 23 2.32 -0.21 20.32
CA ARG A 23 3.28 0.84 19.94
C ARG A 23 2.58 2.17 19.72
N THR A 24 3.13 3.24 20.27
CA THR A 24 2.71 4.61 19.95
C THR A 24 3.22 4.97 18.55
N VAL A 25 2.30 5.34 17.67
CA VAL A 25 2.59 5.78 16.30
C VAL A 25 2.07 7.20 16.08
N ARG A 26 2.78 7.98 15.26
CA ARG A 26 2.30 9.25 14.74
C ARG A 26 1.39 9.00 13.54
N VAL A 27 0.23 9.63 13.54
CA VAL A 27 -0.71 9.58 12.44
C VAL A 27 -0.49 10.80 11.56
N ILE A 28 -0.08 10.61 10.31
CA ILE A 28 0.09 11.69 9.33
C ILE A 28 -0.89 11.48 8.20
N LYS A 29 -1.72 12.49 7.90
CA LYS A 29 -2.60 12.51 6.75
C LYS A 29 -1.91 13.25 5.61
N VAL A 30 -1.85 12.63 4.45
CA VAL A 30 -1.19 13.13 3.25
C VAL A 30 -2.26 13.33 2.18
N LEU A 31 -2.35 14.57 1.69
CA LEU A 31 -3.24 14.97 0.62
C LEU A 31 -2.39 15.38 -0.58
N PRO A 32 -2.70 14.95 -1.81
CA PRO A 32 -2.07 15.53 -2.98
C PRO A 32 -2.52 16.97 -3.17
N ASP A 33 -1.61 17.83 -3.60
CA ASP A 33 -1.92 19.21 -3.97
C ASP A 33 -2.43 19.29 -5.42
N ASP A 34 -2.18 18.24 -6.21
CA ASP A 34 -2.69 18.10 -7.58
C ASP A 34 -4.09 17.46 -7.60
N GLU A 35 -5.06 18.20 -8.11
CA GLU A 35 -6.44 17.74 -8.29
C GLU A 35 -6.59 16.64 -9.37
N THR A 36 -5.55 16.30 -10.11
CA THR A 36 -5.55 15.18 -11.06
C THR A 36 -5.00 13.88 -10.48
N SER A 37 -4.48 13.90 -9.25
CA SER A 37 -3.99 12.70 -8.58
C SER A 37 -5.09 11.66 -8.34
N ASP A 38 -4.81 10.39 -8.63
CA ASP A 38 -5.70 9.27 -8.31
C ASP A 38 -5.84 9.10 -6.79
N VAL A 39 -4.82 9.46 -6.01
CA VAL A 39 -4.90 9.44 -4.55
C VAL A 39 -5.78 10.60 -4.09
N VAL A 40 -6.72 10.34 -3.19
CA VAL A 40 -7.56 11.36 -2.54
C VAL A 40 -7.02 11.69 -1.15
N LEU A 41 -6.67 10.64 -0.39
CA LEU A 41 -6.14 10.77 0.97
C LEU A 41 -5.32 9.53 1.31
N SER A 42 -4.14 9.74 1.89
CA SER A 42 -3.36 8.68 2.52
C SER A 42 -3.17 8.98 4.00
N THR A 43 -3.49 8.05 4.89
CA THR A 43 -3.15 8.13 6.31
C THR A 43 -2.00 7.17 6.59
N LEU A 44 -0.90 7.70 7.09
CA LEU A 44 0.30 6.98 7.46
C LEU A 44 0.38 6.85 8.98
N TYR A 45 0.72 5.66 9.45
CA TYR A 45 0.93 5.36 10.86
C TYR A 45 2.42 5.07 11.07
N ILE A 46 3.13 6.03 11.64
CA ILE A 46 4.59 6.07 11.67
C ILE A 46 5.09 5.79 13.09
N ASP A 47 5.96 4.80 13.23
CA ASP A 47 6.77 4.57 14.43
C ASP A 47 7.87 5.64 14.47
N GLU A 48 7.75 6.65 15.34
CA GLU A 48 8.70 7.78 15.42
C GLU A 48 10.09 7.36 15.93
N GLU A 49 10.20 6.27 16.70
CA GLU A 49 11.48 5.78 17.19
C GLU A 49 12.32 5.17 16.06
N LYS A 50 11.65 4.45 15.15
CA LYS A 50 12.30 3.74 14.03
C LYS A 50 12.20 4.48 12.70
N LEU A 51 11.38 5.51 12.62
CA LEU A 51 10.99 6.22 11.39
C LEU A 51 10.43 5.27 10.32
N LEU A 52 9.57 4.33 10.73
CA LEU A 52 8.97 3.31 9.86
C LEU A 52 7.46 3.44 9.81
N VAL A 53 6.87 3.32 8.61
CA VAL A 53 5.42 3.27 8.43
C VAL A 53 4.94 1.86 8.75
N LEU A 54 4.21 1.65 9.85
CA LEU A 54 3.70 0.33 10.24
C LEU A 54 2.40 -0.02 9.52
N LYS A 55 1.60 1.00 9.22
CA LYS A 55 0.33 0.87 8.51
C LYS A 55 0.14 2.09 7.61
N SER A 56 -0.50 1.90 6.47
CA SER A 56 -1.08 2.99 5.71
C SER A 56 -2.50 2.65 5.28
N LYS A 57 -3.32 3.69 5.12
CA LYS A 57 -4.66 3.60 4.58
C LYS A 57 -4.81 4.65 3.49
N THR A 58 -5.03 4.21 2.27
CA THR A 58 -5.08 5.09 1.11
C THR A 58 -6.42 4.94 0.42
N THR A 59 -7.07 6.08 0.18
CA THR A 59 -8.29 6.21 -0.60
C THR A 59 -7.94 6.80 -1.96
N THR A 60 -8.36 6.11 -3.02
CA THR A 60 -8.18 6.51 -4.42
C THR A 60 -9.52 6.93 -5.03
N ARG A 61 -9.48 7.63 -6.17
CA ARG A 61 -10.67 8.08 -6.89
C ARG A 61 -11.42 6.92 -7.53
N GLU A 62 -10.68 6.03 -8.18
CA GLU A 62 -11.28 4.98 -9.01
C GLU A 62 -11.32 3.59 -8.35
N ASN A 63 -10.39 3.31 -7.43
CA ASN A 63 -10.14 1.95 -6.93
C ASN A 63 -10.48 1.78 -5.43
N GLY A 64 -11.22 2.73 -4.86
CA GLY A 64 -11.66 2.69 -3.48
C GLY A 64 -10.55 2.88 -2.46
N THR A 65 -10.78 2.33 -1.27
CA THR A 65 -9.84 2.41 -0.14
C THR A 65 -9.16 1.07 0.09
N TYR A 66 -7.84 1.11 0.24
CA TYR A 66 -7.02 -0.02 0.64
C TYR A 66 -6.17 0.31 1.86
N GLU A 67 -5.75 -0.74 2.56
CA GLU A 67 -4.88 -0.68 3.72
C GLU A 67 -3.65 -1.55 3.48
N LEU A 68 -2.48 -1.04 3.82
CA LEU A 68 -1.22 -1.78 3.85
C LEU A 68 -0.78 -1.89 5.30
N GLU A 69 -0.51 -3.11 5.78
CA GLU A 69 0.20 -3.36 7.03
C GLU A 69 1.60 -3.89 6.70
N MET A 70 2.62 -3.26 7.28
CA MET A 70 4.03 -3.60 7.06
C MET A 70 4.62 -4.20 8.33
N GLU A 71 5.23 -5.37 8.19
CA GLU A 71 5.99 -6.01 9.25
C GLU A 71 7.48 -5.95 8.90
N TYR A 72 8.26 -5.42 9.83
CA TYR A 72 9.70 -5.23 9.66
C TYR A 72 10.47 -6.19 10.55
N GLY A 73 11.45 -6.87 9.97
CA GLY A 73 12.40 -7.68 10.71
C GLY A 73 13.82 -7.26 10.38
N LYS A 74 14.56 -8.08 9.63
CA LYS A 74 16.01 -7.90 9.44
C LYS A 74 16.36 -6.60 8.70
N TYR A 75 15.51 -6.14 7.79
CA TYR A 75 15.79 -5.02 6.90
C TYR A 75 15.17 -3.70 7.36
N SER A 76 14.76 -3.62 8.63
CA SER A 76 14.13 -2.42 9.21
C SER A 76 15.01 -1.17 9.12
N SER A 77 16.33 -1.32 9.24
CA SER A 77 17.29 -0.20 9.11
C SER A 77 17.31 0.43 7.71
N HIS A 78 16.82 -0.30 6.70
CA HIS A 78 16.70 0.17 5.33
C HIS A 78 15.27 0.59 4.96
N GLY A 79 14.34 0.56 5.91
CA GLY A 79 12.93 0.86 5.64
C GLY A 79 12.21 -0.21 4.80
N LEU A 80 12.78 -1.42 4.69
CA LEU A 80 12.22 -2.48 3.86
C LEU A 80 11.45 -3.50 4.73
N PRO A 81 10.16 -3.74 4.44
CA PRO A 81 9.36 -4.70 5.19
C PRO A 81 9.69 -6.15 4.81
N ASP A 82 9.64 -7.05 5.78
CA ASP A 82 9.76 -8.50 5.54
C ASP A 82 8.41 -9.08 5.09
N LYS A 83 7.30 -8.48 5.55
CA LYS A 83 5.95 -8.83 5.09
C LYS A 83 5.09 -7.61 4.85
N LEU A 84 4.23 -7.71 3.85
CA LEU A 84 3.25 -6.71 3.49
C LEU A 84 1.88 -7.38 3.39
N LYS A 85 0.90 -6.89 4.15
CA LYS A 85 -0.49 -7.31 4.05
C LYS A 85 -1.30 -6.20 3.42
N PHE A 86 -1.75 -6.40 2.19
CA PHE A 86 -2.63 -5.51 1.46
C PHE A 86 -4.07 -5.95 1.62
N THR A 87 -4.91 -5.07 2.17
CA THR A 87 -6.34 -5.31 2.37
C THR A 87 -7.13 -4.29 1.56
N PHE A 88 -8.10 -4.75 0.77
CA PHE A 88 -8.92 -3.88 -0.07
C PHE A 88 -10.37 -4.32 -0.06
N ASN A 89 -11.29 -3.42 -0.39
CA ASN A 89 -12.69 -3.79 -0.61
C ASN A 89 -12.87 -4.30 -2.04
N THR A 90 -13.36 -5.52 -2.21
CA THR A 90 -13.55 -6.17 -3.52
C THR A 90 -14.65 -5.50 -4.35
N LYS A 91 -15.52 -4.71 -3.73
CA LYS A 91 -16.53 -3.91 -4.46
C LYS A 91 -15.89 -2.71 -5.16
N ASP A 92 -14.90 -2.11 -4.53
CA ASP A 92 -14.34 -0.82 -4.97
C ASP A 92 -13.06 -1.00 -5.80
N TYR A 93 -12.41 -2.19 -5.73
CA TYR A 93 -11.17 -2.48 -6.45
C TYR A 93 -11.43 -3.33 -7.70
N LYS A 94 -11.19 -2.76 -8.89
CA LYS A 94 -11.18 -3.53 -10.14
C LYS A 94 -9.92 -4.39 -10.19
N LEU A 95 -10.06 -5.68 -9.88
CA LEU A 95 -8.96 -6.64 -9.98
C LEU A 95 -8.39 -6.67 -11.42
N PRO A 96 -7.08 -6.45 -11.62
CA PRO A 96 -6.46 -6.60 -12.94
C PRO A 96 -6.59 -8.04 -13.42
N LYS A 97 -7.08 -8.24 -14.65
CA LYS A 97 -7.30 -9.57 -15.26
C LYS A 97 -6.05 -10.47 -15.29
N GLY A 98 -4.85 -9.90 -15.15
CA GLY A 98 -3.59 -10.65 -15.14
C GLY A 98 -3.22 -11.29 -13.80
N VAL A 99 -3.88 -10.92 -12.69
CA VAL A 99 -3.61 -11.49 -11.35
C VAL A 99 -4.55 -12.64 -11.02
N THR A 100 -5.67 -12.73 -11.73
CA THR A 100 -6.63 -13.82 -11.63
C THR A 100 -6.11 -15.03 -12.44
N PHE A 101 -5.22 -15.82 -11.86
CA PHE A 101 -4.96 -17.18 -12.35
C PHE A 101 -6.31 -17.93 -12.37
N ASP A 102 -6.80 -18.26 -13.56
CA ASP A 102 -8.01 -19.03 -13.85
C ASP A 102 -9.33 -18.53 -13.24
N TYR A 103 -9.79 -17.35 -13.66
CA TYR A 103 -11.25 -17.12 -13.67
C TYR A 103 -11.84 -17.83 -14.89
N ASP A 104 -12.37 -19.02 -14.68
CA ASP A 104 -13.23 -19.70 -15.64
C ASP A 104 -14.44 -18.79 -15.95
N PRO A 105 -14.60 -18.30 -17.19
CA PRO A 105 -15.70 -17.41 -17.57
C PRO A 105 -17.09 -18.07 -17.48
N GLY A 106 -17.18 -19.37 -17.12
CA GLY A 106 -18.42 -20.10 -16.89
C GLY A 106 -19.12 -19.87 -15.55
N ALA A 107 -18.47 -19.25 -14.56
CA ALA A 107 -19.12 -18.95 -13.27
C ALA A 107 -20.00 -17.69 -13.39
N GLY A 108 -21.30 -17.89 -13.64
CA GLY A 108 -22.26 -16.82 -13.90
C GLY A 108 -22.37 -15.74 -12.82
N LYS A 109 -23.19 -14.72 -13.13
CA LYS A 109 -23.51 -13.50 -12.34
C LYS A 109 -23.67 -13.68 -10.82
N GLU A 110 -23.97 -14.89 -10.35
CA GLU A 110 -24.06 -15.24 -8.92
C GLU A 110 -22.71 -15.20 -8.17
N ALA A 111 -21.58 -15.47 -8.84
CA ALA A 111 -20.26 -15.38 -8.21
C ALA A 111 -19.84 -13.91 -7.98
N GLU A 112 -20.16 -13.02 -8.91
CA GLU A 112 -19.95 -11.57 -8.79
C GLU A 112 -20.81 -10.97 -7.68
N ASP A 113 -22.09 -11.36 -7.57
CA ASP A 113 -22.97 -10.90 -6.49
C ASP A 113 -22.52 -11.37 -5.10
N LYS A 114 -21.96 -12.58 -4.98
CA LYS A 114 -21.40 -13.11 -3.72
C LYS A 114 -20.09 -12.45 -3.28
N MET A 115 -19.46 -11.64 -4.14
CA MET A 115 -18.22 -10.90 -3.82
C MET A 115 -18.45 -9.41 -3.57
N LYS A 116 -19.67 -8.90 -3.75
CA LYS A 116 -20.02 -7.53 -3.35
C LYS A 116 -19.85 -7.38 -1.83
N ASN A 117 -19.07 -6.37 -1.42
CA ASN A 117 -18.76 -6.01 -0.02
C ASN A 117 -17.86 -6.98 0.76
N LYS A 118 -17.01 -7.78 0.09
CA LYS A 118 -15.99 -8.57 0.79
C LYS A 118 -14.68 -7.80 0.92
N LYS A 119 -13.90 -8.10 1.96
CA LYS A 119 -12.51 -7.64 2.06
C LYS A 119 -11.61 -8.69 1.40
N GLY A 120 -10.86 -8.26 0.40
CA GLY A 120 -9.78 -9.03 -0.19
C GLY A 120 -8.50 -8.78 0.61
N THR A 121 -7.66 -9.81 0.74
CA THR A 121 -6.36 -9.70 1.40
C THR A 121 -5.31 -10.40 0.56
N ILE A 122 -4.20 -9.70 0.30
CA ILE A 122 -3.00 -10.22 -0.33
C ILE A 122 -1.87 -10.11 0.69
N GLU A 123 -1.18 -11.21 0.94
CA GLU A 123 0.01 -11.23 1.80
C GLU A 123 1.24 -11.49 0.94
N ILE A 124 2.21 -10.58 1.03
CA ILE A 124 3.48 -10.65 0.32
C ILE A 124 4.57 -10.83 1.36
N SER A 125 5.38 -11.87 1.20
CA SER A 125 6.57 -12.11 2.04
C SER A 125 7.81 -11.85 1.21
N TYR A 126 8.64 -10.93 1.65
CA TYR A 126 9.92 -10.63 1.04
C TYR A 126 11.02 -11.40 1.75
N SER A 127 11.94 -11.96 0.97
CA SER A 127 13.11 -12.64 1.50
C SER A 127 14.35 -12.24 0.71
N ASN A 128 15.50 -12.23 1.38
CA ASN A 128 16.81 -12.04 0.76
C ASN A 128 16.95 -10.76 -0.08
N TYR A 129 16.59 -9.60 0.50
CA TYR A 129 16.83 -8.32 -0.16
C TYR A 129 18.29 -8.16 -0.57
N SER A 130 18.45 -7.69 -1.79
CA SER A 130 19.73 -7.53 -2.45
C SER A 130 19.89 -6.05 -2.82
N ILE A 131 20.53 -5.30 -1.93
CA ILE A 131 20.60 -3.83 -1.98
C ILE A 131 21.88 -3.38 -2.70
N ASN A 132 21.82 -2.26 -3.44
CA ASN A 132 22.97 -1.61 -4.10
C ASN A 132 23.79 -2.53 -5.03
N LYS A 133 23.11 -3.31 -5.88
CA LYS A 133 23.77 -4.24 -6.81
C LYS A 133 24.42 -3.61 -8.04
N GLY A 134 24.19 -2.33 -8.31
CA GLY A 134 24.69 -1.70 -9.53
C GLY A 134 24.07 -2.30 -10.79
N ILE A 135 22.74 -2.45 -10.79
CA ILE A 135 21.98 -2.94 -11.95
C ILE A 135 22.14 -1.93 -13.09
N ALA A 136 22.54 -2.39 -14.27
CA ALA A 136 22.80 -1.55 -15.42
C ALA A 136 21.50 -0.94 -16.00
N ASP A 137 21.57 0.29 -16.50
CA ASP A 137 20.40 1.06 -16.98
C ASP A 137 19.68 0.36 -18.13
N GLU A 138 20.39 -0.47 -18.91
CA GLU A 138 19.82 -1.22 -20.03
C GLU A 138 18.71 -2.19 -19.61
N ILE A 139 18.65 -2.59 -18.34
CA ILE A 139 17.63 -3.50 -17.82
C ILE A 139 16.27 -2.79 -17.66
N PHE A 140 16.24 -1.46 -17.61
CA PHE A 140 15.03 -0.66 -17.41
C PHE A 140 14.50 -0.05 -18.72
N LYS A 141 14.96 -0.54 -19.87
CA LYS A 141 14.50 -0.10 -21.20
C LYS A 141 13.10 -0.60 -21.54
#